data_AF-A0A948H059-F1
#
_entry.id   AF-A0A948H059-F1
#
_cell.length_a   1.000
_cell.length_b   1.000
_cell.length_c   1.000
_cell.angle_alpha   90.00
_cell.angle_beta   90.00
_cell.angle_gamma   90.00
#
_symmetry.space_group_name_H-M   'P 1'
#
loop_
_entity.id
_entity.type
_entity.pdbx_description
1 polymer ?
#
loop_
_entity_poly.entity_id
_entity_poly.type
_entity_poly.pdbx_seq_one_letter_code
_entity_poly.pdbx_strand_id
1 'polypeptide(L)'
;MLPLRNIKRFIAKAVKQPGYALRVFLKRSHAYLYYRLARGISSPPEAITFFLTHKCNLHCKMCGQWGEGGVTKKEGAGFVEQELSLGTIQALLDEVSGFYPNITLFGGEPLLYKNIIQVIRSIKSRSLHCLMITN
;
A
#
# COMPACT_ATOMS: atom_id res chain seq x y z
N MET A 1 2.62 -21.05 1.30
CA MET A 1 2.98 -22.14 0.36
C MET A 1 2.45 -21.81 -1.03
N LEU A 2 3.20 -22.15 -2.09
CA LEU A 2 2.78 -21.89 -3.48
C LEU A 2 1.77 -22.95 -3.93
N PRO A 3 0.56 -22.58 -4.37
CA PRO A 3 -0.42 -23.56 -4.81
C PRO A 3 0.05 -24.25 -6.11
N LEU A 4 -0.02 -25.59 -6.14
CA LEU A 4 0.47 -26.44 -7.25
C LEU A 4 -0.07 -26.00 -8.62
N ARG A 5 -1.34 -25.59 -8.68
CA ARG A 5 -2.00 -25.06 -9.88
C ARG A 5 -1.31 -23.87 -10.54
N ASN A 6 -0.48 -23.13 -9.80
CA ASN A 6 0.18 -21.92 -10.28
C ASN A 6 1.67 -22.13 -10.62
N ILE A 7 2.22 -23.35 -10.48
CA ILE A 7 3.66 -23.62 -10.62
C ILE A 7 4.20 -23.16 -11.98
N LYS A 8 3.55 -23.52 -13.09
CA LYS A 8 3.97 -23.11 -14.44
C LYS A 8 4.10 -21.59 -14.56
N ARG A 9 3.12 -20.84 -14.01
CA ARG A 9 3.12 -19.37 -14.00
C ARG A 9 4.24 -18.80 -13.14
N PHE A 10 4.53 -19.41 -11.99
CA PHE A 10 5.62 -18.98 -11.12
C PHE A 10 6.98 -19.22 -11.76
N ILE A 11 7.21 -20.38 -12.36
CA ILE A 11 8.45 -20.68 -13.09
C ILE A 11 8.64 -19.69 -14.24
N ALA A 12 7.60 -19.47 -15.06
CA ALA A 12 7.67 -18.52 -16.17
C ALA A 12 7.99 -17.09 -15.68
N LYS A 13 7.42 -16.65 -14.56
CA LYS A 13 7.75 -15.34 -13.95
C LYS A 13 9.18 -15.29 -13.39
N ALA A 14 9.64 -16.37 -12.76
CA ALA A 14 10.98 -16.45 -12.20
C ALA A 14 12.06 -16.39 -13.29
N VAL A 15 11.84 -17.08 -14.42
CA VAL A 15 12.74 -17.01 -15.58
C VAL A 15 12.76 -15.60 -16.19
N LYS A 16 11.59 -14.96 -16.33
CA LYS A 16 11.50 -13.61 -16.90
C LYS A 16 12.07 -12.52 -15.99
N GLN A 17 12.00 -12.70 -14.66
CA GLN A 17 12.37 -11.69 -13.66
C GLN A 17 13.12 -12.33 -12.48
N PRO A 18 14.35 -12.85 -12.69
CA PRO A 18 15.05 -13.65 -11.69
C PRO A 18 15.38 -12.86 -10.42
N GLY A 19 15.84 -11.61 -10.55
CA GLY A 19 16.13 -10.75 -9.40
C GLY A 19 14.90 -10.44 -8.54
N TYR A 20 13.75 -10.17 -9.18
CA TYR A 20 12.49 -9.96 -8.46
C TYR A 20 12.02 -11.25 -7.77
N ALA A 21 12.11 -12.40 -8.45
CA ALA A 21 11.74 -13.68 -7.88
C ALA A 21 12.58 -14.04 -6.65
N LEU A 22 13.91 -13.82 -6.71
CA LEU A 22 14.80 -14.00 -5.56
C LEU A 22 14.42 -13.07 -4.40
N ARG A 23 14.17 -11.79 -4.67
CA ARG A 23 13.76 -10.81 -3.63
C ARG A 23 12.45 -11.23 -2.95
N VAL A 24 11.45 -11.66 -3.72
CA VAL A 24 10.18 -12.16 -3.18
C VAL A 24 10.38 -13.44 -2.37
N PHE A 25 11.22 -14.36 -2.85
CA PHE A 25 11.53 -15.58 -2.12
C PHE A 25 12.17 -15.27 -0.77
N LEU A 26 13.19 -14.41 -0.73
CA LEU A 26 13.86 -14.01 0.50
C LEU A 26 12.90 -13.35 1.50
N LYS A 27 12.07 -12.40 1.05
CA LYS A 27 11.06 -11.74 1.89
C LYS A 27 10.07 -12.75 2.48
N ARG A 28 9.55 -13.67 1.67
CA ARG A 28 8.60 -14.71 2.11
C ARG A 28 9.22 -15.70 3.09
N SER A 29 10.46 -16.12 2.82
CA SER A 29 11.21 -17.02 3.72
C SER A 29 11.46 -16.35 5.06
N HIS A 30 11.86 -15.07 5.06
CA HIS A 30 12.04 -14.28 6.28
C HIS A 30 10.73 -14.15 7.07
N ALA A 31 9.63 -13.77 6.42
CA ALA A 31 8.31 -13.67 7.07
C ALA A 31 7.86 -15.02 7.66
N TYR A 32 8.13 -16.13 6.96
CA TYR A 32 7.82 -17.48 7.44
C TYR A 32 8.66 -17.90 8.64
N LEU A 33 9.94 -17.53 8.68
CA LEU A 33 10.81 -17.75 9.84
C LEU A 33 10.31 -16.97 11.05
N TYR A 34 9.94 -15.70 10.88
CA TYR A 34 9.31 -14.91 11.94
C TYR A 34 8.03 -15.57 12.45
N TYR A 35 7.15 -15.97 11.53
CA TYR A 35 5.90 -16.66 11.90
C TYR A 35 6.14 -17.94 12.71
N ARG A 36 7.19 -18.71 12.40
CA ARG A 36 7.48 -19.97 13.10
C ARG A 36 8.28 -19.81 14.39
N LEU A 37 9.21 -18.85 14.44
CA LEU A 37 10.24 -18.78 15.48
C LEU A 37 10.13 -17.54 16.35
N ALA A 38 9.62 -16.43 15.81
CA ALA A 38 9.51 -15.17 16.52
C ALA A 38 8.21 -15.18 17.35
N ARG A 39 8.35 -15.44 18.65
CA ARG A 39 7.26 -15.57 19.63
C ARG A 39 6.52 -14.24 19.81
N GLY A 40 5.56 -13.95 18.93
CA GLY A 40 4.73 -12.74 18.99
C GLY A 40 5.32 -11.51 18.30
N ILE A 41 6.40 -11.68 17.51
CA ILE A 41 7.02 -10.58 16.73
C ILE A 41 6.85 -10.86 15.24
N SER A 42 6.46 -9.86 14.46
CA SER A 42 6.32 -9.97 13.01
C SER A 42 7.53 -9.42 12.27
N SER A 43 7.77 -9.90 11.05
CA SER A 43 8.71 -9.25 10.14
C SER A 43 8.19 -7.89 9.68
N PRO A 44 9.05 -6.94 9.31
CA PRO A 44 8.63 -5.65 8.75
C PRO A 44 7.65 -5.81 7.57
N PRO A 45 6.71 -4.86 7.39
CA PRO A 45 5.71 -4.95 6.34
C PRO A 45 6.33 -4.84 4.95
N GLU A 46 5.85 -5.66 4.00
CA GLU A 46 6.31 -5.60 2.62
C GLU A 46 5.67 -4.44 1.83
N ALA A 47 4.46 -4.03 2.22
CA ALA A 47 3.70 -2.98 1.57
C ALA A 47 2.95 -2.14 2.62
N ILE A 48 2.83 -0.85 2.34
CA ILE A 48 2.10 0.12 3.16
C ILE A 48 1.17 0.89 2.22
N THR A 49 -0.10 0.96 2.59
CA THR A 49 -1.11 1.71 1.84
C THR A 49 -1.51 2.94 2.65
N PHE A 50 -1.30 4.12 2.08
CA PHE A 50 -1.80 5.37 2.65
C PHE A 50 -3.21 5.64 2.15
N PHE A 51 -4.14 5.78 3.09
CA PHE A 51 -5.46 6.32 2.82
C PHE A 51 -5.39 7.84 3.01
N LEU A 52 -5.34 8.58 1.91
CA LEU A 52 -4.97 10.00 1.91
C LEU A 52 -6.14 10.95 2.22
N THR A 53 -7.31 10.66 1.65
CA THR A 53 -8.49 11.54 1.72
C THR A 53 -9.76 10.72 1.61
N HIS A 54 -10.85 11.20 2.20
CA HIS A 54 -12.18 10.64 2.04
C HIS A 54 -12.90 11.19 0.79
N LYS A 55 -12.45 12.33 0.24
CA LYS A 55 -13.05 12.95 -0.94
C LYS A 55 -12.92 12.06 -2.17
N CYS A 56 -13.98 11.97 -2.96
CA CYS A 56 -14.00 11.31 -4.25
C CYS A 56 -14.91 12.08 -5.20
N ASN A 57 -14.55 12.15 -6.48
CA ASN A 57 -15.37 12.71 -7.54
C ASN A 57 -16.37 11.68 -8.12
N LEU A 58 -16.35 10.43 -7.64
CA LEU A 58 -17.26 9.35 -8.05
C LEU A 58 -17.99 8.74 -6.85
N HIS A 59 -19.21 8.25 -7.11
CA HIS A 59 -20.05 7.54 -6.14
C HIS A 59 -20.46 6.16 -6.66
N CYS A 60 -19.47 5.35 -7.03
CA CYS A 60 -19.69 4.02 -7.61
C CYS A 60 -20.51 3.13 -6.67
N LYS A 61 -21.58 2.49 -7.16
CA LYS A 61 -22.52 1.71 -6.33
C LYS A 61 -21.84 0.64 -5.46
N MET A 62 -20.82 -0.03 -6.01
CA MET A 62 -20.04 -1.08 -5.34
C MET A 62 -18.95 -0.56 -4.40
N CYS A 63 -18.73 0.76 -4.32
CA CYS A 63 -17.61 1.33 -3.56
C CYS A 63 -17.82 1.17 -2.05
N GLY A 64 -16.81 0.66 -1.35
CA GLY A 64 -16.83 0.53 0.11
C GLY A 64 -16.83 1.87 0.87
N GLN A 65 -16.55 3.00 0.22
CA GLN A 65 -16.56 4.33 0.83
C GLN A 65 -17.83 5.11 0.49
N TRP A 66 -18.13 5.23 -0.81
CA TRP A 66 -19.19 6.10 -1.33
C TRP A 66 -20.37 5.36 -1.96
N GLY A 67 -20.29 4.04 -2.06
CA GLY A 67 -21.35 3.20 -2.62
C GLY A 67 -22.57 3.07 -1.71
N GLU A 68 -23.49 2.19 -2.06
CA GLU A 68 -24.78 2.05 -1.36
C GLU A 68 -24.62 1.68 0.12
N GLY A 69 -23.64 0.81 0.43
CA GLY A 69 -23.25 0.45 1.79
C GLY A 69 -22.00 1.17 2.30
N GLY A 70 -21.56 2.23 1.61
CA GLY A 70 -20.27 2.86 1.85
C GLY A 70 -20.14 3.50 3.23
N VAL A 71 -18.98 3.32 3.88
CA VAL A 71 -18.74 3.86 5.24
C VAL A 71 -18.69 5.38 5.24
N THR A 72 -17.98 5.99 4.29
CA THR A 72 -17.83 7.45 4.18
C THR A 72 -19.13 8.16 3.84
N LYS A 73 -20.02 7.51 3.07
CA LYS A 73 -21.34 8.06 2.72
C LYS A 73 -22.24 8.33 3.94
N LYS A 74 -22.04 7.60 5.04
CA LYS A 74 -22.82 7.74 6.28
C LYS A 74 -22.29 8.83 7.20
N GLU A 75 -21.12 9.39 6.89
CA GLU A 75 -20.43 10.37 7.72
C GLU A 75 -20.79 11.81 7.31
N GLY A 76 -20.56 12.75 8.22
CA GLY A 76 -20.81 14.18 7.97
C GLY A 76 -19.70 14.86 7.16
N ALA A 77 -19.98 16.07 6.65
CA ALA A 77 -19.03 16.85 5.84
C ALA A 77 -17.68 17.08 6.55
N GLY A 78 -17.69 17.27 7.88
CA GLY A 78 -16.46 17.44 8.66
C GLY A 78 -15.53 16.22 8.63
N PHE A 79 -16.07 15.00 8.51
CA PHE A 79 -15.28 13.77 8.36
C PHE A 79 -14.69 13.65 6.96
N VAL A 80 -15.46 14.03 5.94
CA VAL A 80 -15.04 13.97 4.53
C VAL A 80 -13.85 14.91 4.25
N GLU A 81 -13.80 16.06 4.92
CA GLU A 81 -12.68 17.00 4.82
C GLU A 81 -11.42 16.56 5.58
N GLN A 82 -11.49 15.48 6.38
CA GLN A 82 -10.30 14.94 7.02
C GLN A 82 -9.37 14.33 5.98
N GLU A 83 -8.11 14.68 6.11
CA GLU A 83 -7.03 14.23 5.24
C GLU A 83 -5.84 13.81 6.09
N LEU A 84 -5.13 12.78 5.63
CA LEU A 84 -3.92 12.34 6.30
C LEU A 84 -2.86 13.45 6.27
N SER A 85 -2.28 13.80 7.40
CA SER A 85 -1.34 14.92 7.45
C SER A 85 -0.05 14.60 6.67
N LEU A 86 0.47 15.58 5.93
CA LEU A 86 1.73 15.42 5.17
C LEU A 86 2.90 15.10 6.10
N GLY A 87 2.95 15.73 7.28
CA GLY A 87 3.99 15.48 8.28
C GLY A 87 3.97 14.04 8.79
N THR A 88 2.79 13.48 9.06
CA THR A 88 2.63 12.07 9.45
C THR A 88 3.11 11.13 8.35
N ILE A 89 2.80 11.42 7.09
CA ILE A 89 3.27 10.63 5.94
C ILE A 89 4.80 10.67 5.87
N GLN A 90 5.40 11.85 5.97
CA GLN A 90 6.85 12.02 5.89
C GLN A 90 7.58 11.31 7.03
N ALA A 91 7.08 11.45 8.27
CA ALA A 91 7.63 10.76 9.44
C ALA A 91 7.56 9.24 9.26
N LEU A 92 6.41 8.69 8.82
CA LEU A 92 6.30 7.26 8.56
C LEU A 92 7.29 6.83 7.47
N LEU A 93 7.40 7.59 6.38
CA LEU A 93 8.33 7.28 5.30
C LEU A 93 9.79 7.25 5.76
N ASP A 94 10.18 8.12 6.70
CA ASP A 94 11.51 8.11 7.31
C ASP A 94 11.74 6.82 8.09
N GLU A 95 10.80 6.43 8.94
CA GLU A 95 10.87 5.19 9.74
C GLU A 95 10.95 3.93 8.87
N VAL A 96 10.18 3.88 7.77
CA VAL A 96 10.05 2.66 6.97
C VAL A 96 11.05 2.55 5.82
N SER A 97 11.75 3.64 5.49
CA SER A 97 12.68 3.69 4.35
C SER A 97 13.77 2.62 4.42
N GLY A 98 14.24 2.28 5.63
CA GLY A 98 15.33 1.32 5.86
C GLY A 98 15.05 -0.11 5.38
N PHE A 99 13.78 -0.52 5.29
CA PHE A 99 13.40 -1.86 4.81
C PHE A 99 12.68 -1.86 3.45
N TYR A 100 12.62 -0.71 2.79
CA TYR A 100 12.15 -0.55 1.41
C TYR A 100 10.79 -1.22 1.11
N PRO A 101 9.70 -0.82 1.80
CA PRO A 101 8.36 -1.30 1.48
C PRO A 101 7.86 -0.72 0.15
N ASN A 102 6.84 -1.38 -0.41
CA ASN A 102 6.06 -0.81 -1.50
C ASN A 102 5.02 0.15 -0.93
N ILE A 103 5.02 1.40 -1.40
CA ILE A 103 4.04 2.40 -0.97
C ILE A 103 2.90 2.47 -1.99
N THR A 104 1.67 2.32 -1.51
CA THR A 104 0.45 2.49 -2.30
C THR A 104 -0.31 3.71 -1.83
N LEU A 105 -0.66 4.60 -2.76
CA LEU A 105 -1.50 5.77 -2.51
C LEU A 105 -2.94 5.42 -2.86
N PHE A 106 -3.82 5.56 -1.89
CA PHE A 106 -5.24 5.24 -1.94
C PHE A 106 -6.05 6.29 -1.14
N GLY A 107 -7.37 6.17 -1.11
CA GLY A 107 -8.29 7.08 -0.46
C GLY A 107 -9.64 6.96 -1.14
N GLY A 108 -10.44 8.02 -1.16
CA GLY A 108 -11.48 8.18 -2.16
C GLY A 108 -10.83 8.31 -3.53
N GLU A 109 -10.54 9.55 -3.94
CA GLU A 109 -9.69 9.82 -5.09
C GLU A 109 -8.37 10.44 -4.62
N PRO A 110 -7.22 9.71 -4.67
CA PRO A 110 -5.95 10.23 -4.17
C PRO A 110 -5.49 11.51 -4.88
N LEU A 111 -5.89 11.76 -6.13
CA LEU A 111 -5.56 13.00 -6.84
C LEU A 111 -6.29 14.24 -6.29
N LEU A 112 -7.33 14.07 -5.47
CA LEU A 112 -8.00 15.17 -4.76
C LEU A 112 -7.31 15.55 -3.44
N TYR A 113 -6.32 14.79 -3.00
CA TYR A 113 -5.56 15.11 -1.78
C TYR A 113 -4.65 16.32 -2.02
N LYS A 114 -4.76 17.35 -1.17
CA LYS A 114 -4.13 18.67 -1.39
C LYS A 114 -2.61 18.65 -1.58
N ASN A 115 -1.91 17.68 -0.98
CA ASN A 115 -0.45 17.58 -1.01
C ASN A 115 0.06 16.38 -1.83
N ILE A 116 -0.71 15.89 -2.80
CA ILE A 116 -0.39 14.63 -3.51
C ILE A 116 0.98 14.67 -4.19
N ILE A 117 1.35 15.79 -4.79
CA ILE A 117 2.64 15.98 -5.47
C ILE A 117 3.79 15.91 -4.45
N GLN A 118 3.64 16.54 -3.29
CA GLN A 118 4.63 16.52 -2.21
C GLN A 118 4.79 15.10 -1.63
N VAL A 119 3.71 14.34 -1.50
CA VAL A 119 3.75 12.93 -1.08
C VAL A 119 4.54 12.10 -2.07
N ILE A 120 4.23 12.19 -3.37
CA ILE A 120 4.96 11.46 -4.41
C ILE A 120 6.45 11.81 -4.38
N ARG A 121 6.79 13.11 -4.32
CA ARG A 121 8.19 13.56 -4.21
C ARG A 121 8.89 12.96 -2.98
N SER A 122 8.22 12.96 -1.82
CA SER A 122 8.75 12.42 -0.57
C SER A 122 9.01 10.90 -0.64
N ILE A 123 8.14 10.15 -1.33
CA ILE A 123 8.34 8.71 -1.55
C ILE A 123 9.52 8.48 -2.49
N LYS A 124 9.57 9.21 -3.60
CA LYS A 124 10.61 9.04 -4.63
C LYS A 124 12.00 9.46 -4.14
N SER A 125 12.10 10.51 -3.31
CA SER A 125 13.39 10.93 -2.74
C SER A 125 14.01 9.88 -1.82
N ARG A 126 13.20 8.95 -1.27
CA ARG A 126 13.64 7.82 -0.45
C ARG A 126 13.85 6.53 -1.26
N SER A 127 13.85 6.61 -2.59
CA SER A 127 14.00 5.46 -3.49
C SER A 127 12.95 4.37 -3.29
N LEU A 128 11.79 4.71 -2.72
CA LEU A 128 10.70 3.78 -2.50
C LEU A 128 9.87 3.59 -3.78
N HIS A 129 9.26 2.42 -3.90
CA HIS A 129 8.28 2.16 -4.95
C HIS A 129 6.98 2.87 -4.62
N CYS A 130 6.42 3.60 -5.60
CA CYS A 130 5.20 4.39 -5.45
C CYS A 130 4.16 3.88 -6.44
N LEU A 131 3.11 3.24 -5.94
CA LEU A 131 1.93 2.83 -6.67
C LEU A 131 0.78 3.80 -6.31
N MET A 132 -0.08 4.12 -7.26
CA MET A 132 -1.31 4.87 -7.00
C MET A 132 -2.51 4.10 -7.54
N ILE A 133 -3.60 4.08 -6.78
CA ILE A 133 -4.89 3.53 -7.18
C ILE A 133 -5.85 4.72 -7.32
N THR A 134 -6.13 5.10 -8.57
CA THR A 134 -7.00 6.22 -8.97
C THR A 134 -8.09 5.70 -9.89
N ASN A 135 -9.21 6.42 -9.97
CA ASN A 135 -10.45 5.93 -10.59
C ASN A 135 -10.53 5.97 -12.12
#